data_AF-A0A537H7X9-F1
#
_entry.id   AF-A0A537H7X9-F1
#
_cell.length_a   1.000
_cell.length_b   1.000
_cell.length_c   1.000
_cell.angle_alpha   90.00
_cell.angle_beta   90.00
_cell.angle_gamma   90.00
#
_symmetry.space_group_name_H-M   'P 1'
#
loop_
_entity.id
_entity.type
_entity.pdbx_description
1 polymer ?
#
loop_
_entity_poly.entity_id
_entity_poly.type
_entity_poly.pdbx_seq_one_letter_code
_entity_poly.pdbx_strand_id
1 'polypeptide(L)' 'MLDVFRSMVNDSIRIGLTNDTSSLRGLSLLAYNQLARYDSPSYYKLCAISRAAGILAARKKSIRRGYASKTPYSVKP' A
#
# COMPACT_ATOMS: atom_id res chain seq x y z
N MET A 1 -4.34 15.47 8.09
CA MET A 1 -3.47 15.11 6.94
C MET A 1 -2.82 13.73 7.12
N LEU A 2 -2.11 13.47 8.22
CA LEU A 2 -1.44 12.18 8.45
C LEU A 2 -2.38 10.98 8.55
N ASP A 3 -3.57 11.15 9.13
CA ASP A 3 -4.56 10.06 9.24
C ASP A 3 -5.12 9.65 7.89
N VAL A 4 -5.40 10.61 7.01
CA VAL A 4 -5.83 10.33 5.63
C VAL A 4 -4.72 9.61 4.87
N PHE A 5 -3.46 10.04 5.03
CA PHE A 5 -2.31 9.37 4.42
C PHE A 5 -2.18 7.91 4.91
N ARG A 6 -2.31 7.68 6.22
CA ARG A 6 -2.30 6.34 6.82
C ARG A 6 -3.42 5.45 6.29
N SER A 7 -4.63 6.00 6.13
CA SER A 7 -5.77 5.30 5.52
C SER A 7 -5.51 4.98 4.04
N MET A 8 -4.96 5.92 3.28
CA MET A 8 -4.56 5.70 1.88
C MET A 8 -3.51 4.58 1.74
N VAL A 9 -2.53 4.53 2.65
CA VAL A 9 -1.52 3.46 2.70
C VAL A 9 -2.17 2.12 3.04
N ASN A 10 -3.06 2.08 4.04
CA ASN A 10 -3.80 0.86 4.42
C ASN A 10 -4.64 0.30 3.26
N ASP A 11 -5.37 1.15 2.56
CA ASP A 11 -6.15 0.75 1.38
C ASP A 11 -5.25 0.24 0.26
N SER A 12 -4.14 0.93 0.00
CA SER A 12 -3.16 0.50 -1.01
C SER A 12 -2.53 -0.86 -0.65
N ILE A 13 -2.23 -1.10 0.63
CA ILE A 13 -1.75 -2.40 1.11
C ILE A 13 -2.81 -3.48 0.89
N ARG A 14 -4.07 -3.21 1.24
CA ARG A 14 -5.19 -4.16 1.05
C ARG A 14 -5.36 -4.54 -0.42
N ILE A 15 -5.32 -3.55 -1.31
CA ILE A 15 -5.39 -3.75 -2.77
C ILE A 15 -4.19 -4.59 -3.25
N GLY A 16 -2.98 -4.27 -2.79
CA GLY A 16 -1.77 -5.01 -3.16
C GLY A 16 -1.77 -6.46 -2.71
N LEU A 17 -2.27 -6.74 -1.49
CA LEU A 17 -2.44 -8.11 -0.99
C LEU A 17 -3.50 -8.89 -1.77
N THR A 18 -4.63 -8.25 -2.12
CA THR A 18 -5.72 -8.90 -2.87
C THR A 18 -5.29 -9.29 -4.28
N ASN A 19 -4.38 -8.52 -4.89
CA ASN A 19 -3.92 -8.72 -6.27
C ASN A 19 -2.50 -9.32 -6.38
N ASP A 20 -1.90 -9.79 -5.27
CA ASP A 20 -0.48 -10.21 -5.14
C ASP A 20 0.53 -9.27 -5.84
N THR A 21 0.27 -7.96 -5.82
CA THR A 21 1.18 -6.99 -6.44
C THR A 21 1.99 -6.25 -5.40
N SER A 22 3.29 -6.18 -5.62
CA SER A 22 4.24 -5.37 -4.84
C SER A 22 4.99 -4.36 -5.71
N SER A 23 4.64 -4.27 -6.99
CA SER A 23 5.28 -3.35 -7.94
C SER A 23 4.64 -1.98 -7.85
N LEU A 24 5.46 -0.91 -7.86
CA LEU A 24 4.94 0.45 -7.81
C LEU A 24 3.98 0.74 -8.96
N ARG A 25 4.34 0.32 -10.19
CA ARG A 25 3.52 0.53 -11.39
C ARG A 25 2.18 -0.20 -11.29
N GLY A 26 2.18 -1.47 -10.89
CA GLY A 26 0.94 -2.25 -10.75
C GLY A 26 0.03 -1.70 -9.65
N LEU A 27 0.60 -1.35 -8.50
CA LEU A 27 -0.13 -0.70 -7.41
C LEU A 27 -0.69 0.66 -7.82
N SER A 28 0.06 1.46 -8.58
CA SER A 28 -0.43 2.75 -9.06
C SER A 28 -1.66 2.57 -9.96
N LEU A 29 -1.61 1.65 -10.92
CA LEU A 29 -2.75 1.39 -11.81
C LEU A 29 -4.01 0.93 -11.07
N LEU A 30 -3.85 0.07 -10.05
CA LEU A 30 -4.98 -0.50 -9.30
C LEU A 30 -5.49 0.43 -8.20
N ALA A 31 -4.59 1.01 -7.42
CA ALA A 31 -4.94 1.77 -6.22
C ALA A 31 -5.25 3.24 -6.51
N TYR A 32 -4.68 3.85 -7.55
CA TYR A 32 -4.85 5.29 -7.80
C TYR A 32 -6.31 5.68 -8.02
N ASN A 33 -7.06 4.90 -8.78
CA ASN A 33 -8.50 5.10 -8.97
C ASN A 33 -9.28 4.96 -7.65
N GLN A 34 -8.92 3.97 -6.83
CA GLN A 34 -9.55 3.76 -5.52
C GLN A 34 -9.19 4.86 -4.51
N LEU A 35 -8.05 5.52 -4.68
CA LEU A 35 -7.62 6.64 -3.84
C LEU A 35 -8.27 7.97 -4.28
N ALA A 36 -8.97 8.02 -5.42
CA ALA A 36 -9.65 9.22 -5.89
C ALA A 36 -10.74 9.73 -4.93
N ARG A 37 -11.30 8.84 -4.09
CA ARG A 37 -12.26 9.19 -3.02
C ARG A 37 -11.69 10.05 -1.90
N TYR A 38 -10.36 10.09 -1.75
CA TYR A 38 -9.71 10.94 -0.78
C TYR A 38 -9.52 12.34 -1.36
N ASP A 39 -10.01 13.35 -0.65
CA ASP A 39 -9.76 14.75 -0.94
C ASP A 39 -8.32 15.11 -0.54
N SER A 40 -7.36 14.66 -1.35
CA SER A 40 -5.94 14.90 -1.15
C SER A 40 -5.22 15.15 -2.48
N PRO A 41 -4.13 15.95 -2.46
CA PRO A 41 -3.32 16.21 -3.66
C PRO A 41 -2.75 14.92 -4.26
N SER A 42 -2.64 14.88 -5.60
CA SER A 42 -2.17 13.71 -6.34
C SER A 42 -0.79 13.22 -5.88
N TYR A 43 0.13 14.13 -5.53
CA TYR A 43 1.45 13.76 -4.98
C TYR A 43 1.34 12.95 -3.68
N TYR A 44 0.43 13.32 -2.78
CA TYR A 44 0.20 12.59 -1.53
C TYR A 44 -0.34 11.18 -1.77
N LYS A 45 -1.22 11.01 -2.77
CA LYS A 45 -1.74 9.70 -3.20
C LYS A 45 -0.60 8.81 -3.73
N LEU A 46 0.26 9.35 -4.58
CA LEU A 46 1.43 8.63 -5.11
C LEU A 46 2.44 8.26 -4.01
N CYS A 47 2.68 9.15 -3.04
CA CYS A 47 3.51 8.85 -1.87
C CYS A 47 2.92 7.71 -1.03
N ALA A 48 1.60 7.68 -0.81
CA ALA A 48 0.95 6.61 -0.07
C ALA A 48 1.09 5.26 -0.79
N ILE A 49 0.89 5.24 -2.11
CA ILE A 49 1.06 4.05 -2.96
C ILE A 49 2.52 3.57 -2.92
N SER A 50 3.49 4.48 -3.05
CA SER A 50 4.91 4.16 -2.97
C SER A 50 5.29 3.54 -1.62
N ARG A 51 4.75 4.10 -0.53
CA ARG A 51 4.97 3.55 0.81
C ARG A 51 4.38 2.14 0.96
N ALA A 52 3.16 1.93 0.45
CA ALA A 52 2.52 0.62 0.46
C ALA A 52 3.31 -0.42 -0.36
N ALA A 53 3.79 -0.05 -1.55
CA ALA A 53 4.61 -0.92 -2.39
C ALA A 53 5.89 -1.37 -1.67
N GLY A 54 6.58 -0.46 -0.98
CA GLY A 54 7.76 -0.79 -0.18
C GLY A 54 7.47 -1.78 0.94
N ILE A 55 6.35 -1.61 1.66
CA ILE A 55 5.92 -2.53 2.72
C ILE A 55 5.63 -3.93 2.15
N LEU A 56 4.92 -4.00 1.02
CA LEU A 56 4.59 -5.27 0.35
C LEU A 56 5.84 -5.97 -0.21
N ALA A 57 6.78 -5.22 -0.77
CA ALA A 57 8.06 -5.76 -1.26
C ALA A 57 8.91 -6.32 -0.10
N ALA A 58 8.98 -5.61 1.02
CA ALA A 58 9.65 -6.08 2.23
C ALA A 58 9.00 -7.36 2.77
N ARG A 59 7.65 -7.42 2.78
CA ARG A 59 6.89 -8.63 3.15
C ARG A 59 7.22 -9.80 2.23
N LYS A 60 7.16 -9.61 0.91
CA LYS A 60 7.46 -10.65 -0.09
C LYS A 60 8.89 -11.18 0.08
N LYS A 61 9.84 -10.29 0.38
CA LYS A 61 11.23 -10.65 0.71
C LYS A 61 11.34 -11.45 2.01
N SER A 62 10.57 -11.09 3.04
CA SER A 62 10.53 -11.80 4.33
C SER A 62 9.98 -13.22 4.19
N ILE A 63 8.84 -13.36 3.49
CA ILE A 63 8.23 -14.67 3.19
C ILE A 63 9.19 -15.56 2.41
N ARG A 64 9.88 -15.01 1.39
CA ARG A 64 10.88 -15.76 0.61
C ARG A 64 12.03 -16.29 1.47
N ARG A 65 12.34 -15.63 2.60
CA ARG A 65 13.38 -16.04 3.54
C ARG A 65 12.88 -17.02 4.63
N GLY A 66 11.61 -17.44 4.57
CA GLY A 66 11.02 -18.37 5.53
C GLY A 66 10.54 -17.73 6.83
N TYR A 67 10.53 -16.39 6.94
CA TYR A 67 10.00 -15.73 8.13
C TYR A 67 8.47 -15.64 8.08
N ALA A 68 7.82 -15.97 9.21
CA ALA A 68 6.39 -15.77 9.38
C ALA A 68 6.06 -14.27 9.31
N SER A 69 5.50 -13.81 8.19
CA SER A 69 5.10 -12.41 8.02
C SER A 69 3.61 -12.24 8.31
N LYS A 70 3.28 -11.40 9.29
CA LYS A 70 1.90 -10.96 9.56
C LYS A 70 1.39 -10.07 8.43
N THR A 71 0.06 -9.96 8.30
CA THR A 71 -0.57 -9.06 7.33
C THR A 71 -0.15 -7.63 7.62
N PRO A 72 0.54 -6.94 6.70
CA PRO A 72 1.01 -5.58 6.96
C PRO A 72 -0.15 -4.60 7.03
N TYR A 73 -0.02 -3.59 7.88
CA TYR A 73 -0.90 -2.43 7.98
C TYR A 73 -0.04 -1.22 8.41
N SER A 74 -0.39 -0.02 7.96
CA SER A 74 0.21 1.23 8.41
C SER A 74 -0.38 1.71 9.74
N VAL A 75 -1.65 1.42 9.99
CA VAL A 75 -2.35 1.66 11.26
C VAL A 75 -3.27 0.48 11.50
N LYS A 76 -3.27 -0.08 12.72
CA LYS A 76 -4.25 -1.11 13.10
C LYS A 76 -5.64 -0.46 13.04
N PRO A 77 -6.61 -1.05 12.31
CA PRO A 77 -8.00 -0.61 12.42
C PRO A 77 -8.52 -0.82 13.84
#